data_AF-A0A0X3UPI5-F1
#
_entry.id   AF-A0A0X3UPI5-F1
#
_cell.length_a   1.000
_cell.length_b   1.000
_cell.length_c   1.000
_cell.angle_alpha   90.00
_cell.angle_beta   90.00
_cell.angle_gamma   90.00
#
_symmetry.space_group_name_H-M   'P 1'
#
loop_
_entity.id
_entity.type
_entity.pdbx_description
1 polymer ?
#
loop_
_entity_poly.entity_id
_entity_poly.type
_entity_poly.pdbx_seq_one_letter_code
_entity_poly.pdbx_strand_id
1 'polypeptide(L)'
;MCEYCGCQSLTAIDELTREHDEVVRLIGHLRSARQEGVTPRMAEVAREIARVLGPHTEVEEQGLFPALAGDFPEQIAALADEHRRIEAVLAEAAEGTPTDPAWPDRLLAAMAVLRDHILKEQDGVFPAALAHLGTEEWEAVEATRARAGSPLVRPAA
;
A
#
# COMPACT_ATOMS: atom_id res chain seq x y z
N MET A 1 -10.89 -20.76 15.65
CA MET A 1 -11.95 -20.16 14.83
C MET A 1 -12.66 -19.16 15.72
N CYS A 2 -12.38 -17.87 15.56
CA CYS A 2 -13.00 -16.82 16.37
C CYS A 2 -14.17 -16.28 15.55
N GLU A 3 -15.39 -16.69 15.87
CA GLU A 3 -16.63 -16.17 15.25
C GLU A 3 -17.01 -14.81 15.85
N TYR A 4 -16.08 -13.86 15.83
CA TYR A 4 -16.36 -12.48 16.21
C TYR A 4 -15.99 -11.57 15.05
N CYS A 5 -17.02 -10.99 14.45
CA CYS A 5 -16.99 -10.06 13.32
C CYS A 5 -15.96 -8.91 13.49
N GLY A 6 -15.64 -8.52 14.72
CA GLY A 6 -14.62 -7.51 14.99
C GLY A 6 -13.17 -8.02 14.90
N CYS A 7 -12.92 -9.33 15.03
CA CYS A 7 -11.57 -9.88 14.91
C CYS A 7 -11.08 -9.88 13.45
N GLN A 8 -11.99 -10.09 12.50
CA GLN A 8 -11.69 -10.11 11.06
C GLN A 8 -11.29 -8.71 10.56
N SER A 9 -12.11 -7.70 10.87
CA SER A 9 -11.82 -6.31 10.52
C SER A 9 -10.52 -5.81 11.15
N LEU A 10 -10.28 -6.11 12.43
CA LEU A 10 -9.02 -5.78 13.10
C LEU A 10 -7.81 -6.50 12.48
N THR A 11 -7.97 -7.73 11.98
CA THR A 11 -6.87 -8.47 11.33
C THR A 11 -6.50 -7.84 9.99
N ALA A 12 -7.49 -7.58 9.12
CA ALA A 12 -7.23 -6.99 7.81
C ALA A 12 -6.59 -5.59 7.91
N ILE A 13 -7.12 -4.74 8.80
CA ILE A 13 -6.59 -3.40 9.04
C ILE A 13 -5.18 -3.45 9.67
N ASP A 14 -4.92 -4.35 10.61
CA ASP A 14 -3.58 -4.54 11.20
C ASP A 14 -2.56 -4.99 10.14
N GLU A 15 -2.94 -5.88 9.23
CA GLU A 15 -2.07 -6.32 8.13
C GLU A 15 -1.73 -5.16 7.17
N LEU A 16 -2.74 -4.41 6.71
CA LEU A 16 -2.53 -3.24 5.84
C LEU A 16 -1.68 -2.16 6.54
N THR A 17 -1.92 -1.92 7.83
CA THR A 17 -1.14 -0.98 8.64
C THR A 17 0.33 -1.39 8.76
N ARG A 18 0.62 -2.68 8.93
CA ARG A 18 2.01 -3.17 8.96
C ARG A 18 2.70 -3.04 7.61
N GLU A 19 1.96 -3.26 6.52
CA GLU A 19 2.45 -3.04 5.16
C GLU A 19 2.81 -1.55 4.96
N HIS A 20 1.99 -0.62 5.45
CA HIS A 20 2.30 0.80 5.50
C HIS A 20 3.56 1.14 6.31
N ASP A 21 3.70 0.59 7.51
CA ASP A 21 4.88 0.81 8.34
C ASP A 21 6.17 0.35 7.64
N GLU A 22 6.11 -0.80 6.97
CA GLU A 22 7.24 -1.31 6.19
C GLU A 22 7.58 -0.38 5.01
N VAL A 23 6.57 0.08 4.27
CA VAL A 23 6.76 1.04 3.18
C VAL A 23 7.39 2.34 3.69
N VAL A 24 6.92 2.89 4.82
CA VAL A 24 7.50 4.09 5.43
C VAL A 24 8.95 3.88 5.83
N ARG A 25 9.29 2.70 6.36
CA ARG A 25 10.68 2.31 6.66
C ARG A 25 11.54 2.29 5.40
N LEU A 26 11.05 1.69 4.31
CA LEU A 26 11.73 1.63 3.01
C LEU A 26 11.93 3.02 2.39
N ILE A 27 10.95 3.92 2.51
CA ILE A 27 11.09 5.33 2.09
C ILE A 27 12.26 6.01 2.83
N GLY A 28 12.50 5.64 4.09
CA GLY A 28 13.68 6.07 4.85
C GLY A 28 15.00 5.68 4.16
N HIS A 29 15.14 4.41 3.76
CA HIS A 29 16.33 3.91 3.05
C HIS A 29 16.55 4.59 1.70
N LEU A 30 15.47 4.91 1.00
CA LEU A 30 15.51 5.60 -0.28
C LEU A 30 16.10 7.03 -0.14
N ARG A 31 15.73 7.74 0.93
CA ARG A 31 16.29 9.07 1.23
C ARG A 31 17.78 9.00 1.55
N SER A 32 18.23 8.01 2.32
CA SER A 32 19.65 7.79 2.60
C SER A 32 20.43 7.49 1.30
N ALA A 33 19.93 6.58 0.46
CA ALA A 33 20.55 6.25 -0.82
C ALA A 33 20.66 7.47 -1.77
N ARG A 34 19.68 8.38 -1.74
CA ARG A 34 19.75 9.65 -2.48
C ARG A 34 20.87 10.55 -1.96
N GLN A 35 21.02 10.69 -0.64
CA GLN A 35 22.05 11.53 -0.03
C GLN A 35 23.46 11.02 -0.34
N GLU A 36 23.62 9.70 -0.44
CA GLU A 36 24.87 9.04 -0.83
C GLU A 36 25.12 9.05 -2.36
N GLY A 37 24.12 9.45 -3.16
CA GLY A 37 24.22 9.47 -4.62
C GLY A 37 24.20 8.08 -5.29
N VAL A 38 23.68 7.06 -4.60
CA VAL A 38 23.73 5.66 -5.06
C VAL A 38 22.43 5.28 -5.76
N THR A 39 22.26 5.70 -7.02
CA THR A 39 21.06 5.40 -7.83
C THR A 39 20.72 3.90 -7.94
N PRO A 40 21.70 2.98 -8.10
CA PRO A 40 21.39 1.54 -8.09
C PRO A 40 20.72 1.08 -6.80
N ARG A 41 21.12 1.63 -5.65
CA ARG A 41 20.50 1.33 -4.36
C ARG A 41 19.08 1.89 -4.27
N MET A 42 18.81 3.06 -4.84
CA MET A 42 17.45 3.59 -4.95
C MET A 42 16.54 2.65 -5.77
N ALA A 43 17.06 2.09 -6.87
CA ALA A 43 16.32 1.13 -7.71
C ALA A 43 16.03 -0.18 -6.97
N GLU A 44 16.96 -0.67 -6.15
CA GLU A 44 16.72 -1.82 -5.27
C GLU A 44 15.60 -1.56 -4.27
N VAL A 45 15.65 -0.42 -3.57
CA VAL A 45 14.62 -0.04 -2.59
C VAL A 45 13.27 0.18 -3.27
N ALA A 46 13.23 0.77 -4.47
CA ALA A 46 11.98 0.91 -5.24
C ALA A 46 11.35 -0.45 -5.55
N ARG A 47 12.15 -1.46 -5.91
CA ARG A 47 11.66 -2.83 -6.12
C ARG A 47 11.19 -3.49 -4.82
N GLU A 48 11.83 -3.20 -3.69
CA GLU A 48 11.35 -3.67 -2.37
C GLU A 48 9.99 -3.06 -2.03
N ILE A 49 9.80 -1.76 -2.24
CA ILE A 49 8.51 -1.08 -2.03
C ILE A 49 7.44 -1.67 -2.95
N ALA A 50 7.73 -1.86 -4.24
CA ALA A 50 6.79 -2.44 -5.19
C ALA A 50 6.33 -3.86 -4.80
N ARG A 51 7.21 -4.68 -4.21
CA ARG A 51 6.84 -6.01 -3.71
C ARG A 51 5.88 -5.96 -2.52
N VAL A 52 5.99 -4.94 -1.68
CA VAL A 52 5.06 -4.73 -0.56
C VAL A 52 3.73 -4.20 -1.09
N LEU A 53 3.76 -3.20 -1.98
CA LEU A 53 2.56 -2.56 -2.49
C LEU A 53 1.71 -3.46 -3.40
N GLY A 54 2.30 -4.38 -4.16
CA GLY A 54 1.54 -5.23 -5.09
C GLY A 54 0.34 -5.97 -4.47
N PRO A 55 0.55 -6.87 -3.49
CA PRO A 55 -0.57 -7.54 -2.81
C PRO A 55 -1.39 -6.59 -1.92
N HIS A 56 -0.81 -5.48 -1.48
CA HIS A 56 -1.49 -4.48 -0.65
C HIS A 56 -2.57 -3.73 -1.43
N THR A 57 -2.22 -3.13 -2.57
CA THR A 57 -3.17 -2.41 -3.43
C THR A 57 -4.20 -3.34 -4.03
N GLU A 58 -3.89 -4.62 -4.24
CA GLU A 58 -4.88 -5.63 -4.65
C GLU A 58 -5.98 -5.82 -3.60
N VAL A 59 -5.63 -5.87 -2.30
CA VAL A 59 -6.62 -6.01 -1.22
C VAL A 59 -7.48 -4.76 -1.08
N GLU A 60 -6.89 -3.60 -1.25
CA GLU A 60 -7.63 -2.34 -1.20
C GLU A 60 -8.55 -2.18 -2.40
N GLU A 61 -8.05 -2.30 -3.62
CA GLU A 61 -8.83 -2.03 -4.83
C GLU A 61 -9.89 -3.09 -5.14
N GLN A 62 -9.66 -4.35 -4.75
CA GLN A 62 -10.62 -5.44 -5.00
C GLN A 62 -11.46 -5.81 -3.78
N GLY A 63 -11.06 -5.39 -2.58
CA GLY A 63 -11.76 -5.70 -1.33
C GLY A 63 -12.35 -4.45 -0.68
N LEU A 64 -11.48 -3.57 -0.19
CA LEU A 64 -11.87 -2.46 0.69
C LEU A 64 -12.59 -1.32 -0.05
N PHE A 65 -12.02 -0.86 -1.15
CA PHE A 65 -12.48 0.28 -1.93
C PHE A 65 -13.87 0.06 -2.56
N PRO A 66 -14.19 -1.11 -3.14
CA PRO A 66 -15.52 -1.35 -3.69
C PRO A 66 -16.64 -1.22 -2.64
N ALA A 67 -16.40 -1.64 -1.39
CA ALA A 67 -17.37 -1.53 -0.31
C ALA A 67 -17.63 -0.06 0.10
N LEU A 68 -16.61 0.80 0.00
CA LEU A 68 -16.71 2.22 0.35
C LEU A 68 -17.12 3.12 -0.82
N ALA A 69 -16.98 2.66 -2.07
CA ALA A 69 -17.23 3.45 -3.27
C ALA A 69 -18.69 3.90 -3.42
N GLY A 70 -19.65 3.21 -2.77
CA GLY A 70 -21.05 3.63 -2.76
C GLY A 70 -21.28 4.94 -2.01
N ASP A 71 -20.59 5.12 -0.88
CA ASP A 71 -20.72 6.28 0.00
C ASP A 71 -19.68 7.37 -0.31
N PHE A 72 -18.49 6.98 -0.81
CA PHE A 72 -17.35 7.87 -1.02
C PHE A 72 -16.71 7.73 -2.43
N PRO A 73 -17.48 7.83 -3.53
CA PRO A 73 -16.99 7.49 -4.88
C PRO A 73 -15.82 8.36 -5.34
N GLU A 74 -15.84 9.66 -5.06
CA GLU A 74 -14.79 10.59 -5.51
C GLU A 74 -13.48 10.36 -4.76
N GLN A 75 -13.54 10.10 -3.45
CA GLN A 75 -12.39 9.84 -2.61
C GLN A 75 -11.72 8.52 -3.00
N ILE A 76 -12.52 7.46 -3.20
CA ILE A 76 -12.00 6.15 -3.60
C ILE A 76 -11.36 6.22 -5.00
N ALA A 77 -11.99 6.90 -5.96
CA ALA A 77 -11.39 7.13 -7.27
C ALA A 77 -10.06 7.89 -7.17
N ALA A 78 -9.98 8.93 -6.33
CA ALA A 78 -8.75 9.68 -6.14
C ALA A 78 -7.61 8.83 -5.54
N LEU A 79 -7.90 7.91 -4.62
CA LEU A 79 -6.92 6.99 -4.03
C LEU A 79 -6.42 5.97 -5.06
N ALA A 80 -7.32 5.34 -5.83
CA ALA A 80 -6.92 4.43 -6.91
C ALA A 80 -6.08 5.16 -7.99
N ASP A 81 -6.35 6.44 -8.25
CA ASP A 81 -5.53 7.27 -9.14
C ASP A 81 -4.14 7.56 -8.56
N GLU A 82 -4.01 7.64 -7.24
CA GLU A 82 -2.72 7.75 -6.55
C GLU A 82 -1.92 6.44 -6.66
N HIS A 83 -2.55 5.28 -6.43
CA HIS A 83 -1.92 3.96 -6.65
C HIS A 83 -1.27 3.87 -8.03
N ARG A 84 -2.06 4.09 -9.09
CA ARG A 84 -1.57 3.99 -10.48
C ARG A 84 -0.39 4.91 -10.76
N ARG A 85 -0.38 6.12 -10.19
CA ARG A 85 0.72 7.08 -10.37
C ARG A 85 1.98 6.63 -9.64
N ILE A 86 1.85 6.12 -8.42
CA ILE A 86 2.98 5.62 -7.61
C ILE A 86 3.57 4.36 -8.25
N GLU A 87 2.73 3.40 -8.59
CA GLU A 87 3.14 2.13 -9.22
C GLU A 87 3.84 2.36 -10.56
N ALA A 88 3.37 3.31 -11.38
CA ALA A 88 4.02 3.64 -12.64
C ALA A 88 5.50 4.08 -12.46
N VAL A 89 5.79 4.89 -11.43
CA VAL A 89 7.16 5.35 -11.15
C VAL A 89 8.03 4.23 -10.57
N LEU A 90 7.45 3.37 -9.74
CA LEU A 90 8.14 2.19 -9.19
C LEU A 90 8.48 1.18 -10.30
N ALA A 91 7.57 0.98 -11.24
CA ALA A 91 7.72 0.04 -12.37
C ALA A 91 8.89 0.42 -13.29
N GLU A 92 9.28 1.69 -13.38
CA GLU A 92 10.47 2.11 -14.12
C GLU A 92 11.74 1.37 -13.66
N ALA A 93 11.83 0.96 -12.39
CA ALA A 93 12.96 0.23 -11.81
C ALA A 93 12.81 -1.30 -11.82
N ALA A 94 11.76 -1.86 -12.44
CA ALA A 94 11.45 -3.29 -12.38
C ALA A 94 12.58 -4.17 -12.97
N GLU A 95 13.15 -3.75 -14.10
CA GLU A 95 14.17 -4.52 -14.84
C GLU A 95 15.61 -4.13 -14.49
N GLY A 96 15.81 -3.12 -13.65
CA GLY A 96 17.15 -2.65 -13.31
C GLY A 96 17.18 -1.22 -12.77
N THR A 97 18.34 -0.57 -12.91
CA THR A 97 18.49 0.84 -12.55
C THR A 97 18.07 1.69 -13.74
N PRO A 98 17.08 2.59 -13.61
CA PRO A 98 16.68 3.49 -14.69
C PRO A 98 17.85 4.36 -15.15
N THR A 99 17.96 4.55 -16.47
CA THR A 99 19.01 5.38 -17.09
C THR A 99 18.63 6.86 -17.16
N ASP A 100 17.35 7.19 -16.98
CA ASP A 100 16.88 8.58 -16.95
C ASP A 100 17.41 9.29 -15.70
N PRO A 101 18.23 10.36 -15.85
CA PRO A 101 18.78 11.10 -14.72
C PRO A 101 17.71 11.82 -13.88
N ALA A 102 16.50 12.04 -14.40
CA ALA A 102 15.39 12.64 -13.67
C ALA A 102 14.57 11.62 -12.85
N TRP A 103 14.77 10.32 -13.06
CA TRP A 103 14.03 9.27 -12.35
C TRP A 103 14.17 9.35 -10.81
N PRO A 104 15.36 9.59 -10.22
CA PRO A 104 15.49 9.70 -8.77
C PRO A 104 14.61 10.78 -8.14
N ASP A 105 14.42 11.91 -8.83
CA ASP A 105 13.57 13.01 -8.34
C ASP A 105 12.08 12.67 -8.48
N ARG A 106 11.68 12.03 -9.60
CA ARG A 106 10.32 11.51 -9.76
C ARG A 106 9.98 10.46 -8.69
N LEU A 107 10.92 9.57 -8.39
CA LEU A 107 10.77 8.57 -7.35
C LEU A 107 10.54 9.21 -5.98
N LEU A 108 11.35 10.21 -5.60
CA LEU A 108 11.16 10.92 -4.33
C LEU A 108 9.83 11.68 -4.26
N ALA A 109 9.39 12.27 -5.37
CA ALA A 109 8.07 12.90 -5.45
C ALA A 109 6.94 11.88 -5.29
N ALA A 110 7.01 10.72 -5.93
CA ALA A 110 6.06 9.63 -5.76
C ALA A 110 6.04 9.11 -4.31
N MET A 111 7.19 9.01 -3.64
CA MET A 111 7.26 8.62 -2.23
C MET A 111 6.69 9.67 -1.27
N ALA A 112 6.69 10.95 -1.65
CA ALA A 112 6.00 11.98 -0.89
C ALA A 112 4.47 11.81 -1.01
N VAL A 113 3.96 11.58 -2.23
CA VAL A 113 2.54 11.26 -2.46
C VAL A 113 2.13 10.01 -1.68
N LEU A 114 2.94 8.95 -1.72
CA LEU A 114 2.68 7.71 -1.00
C LEU A 114 2.58 7.91 0.52
N ARG A 115 3.39 8.80 1.11
CA ARG A 115 3.27 9.11 2.55
C ARG A 115 1.95 9.80 2.89
N ASP A 116 1.52 10.74 2.06
CA ASP A 116 0.26 11.44 2.26
C ASP A 116 -0.93 10.50 2.00
N HIS A 117 -0.79 9.60 1.04
CA HIS A 117 -1.75 8.54 0.72
C HIS A 117 -1.99 7.62 1.92
N ILE A 118 -0.91 7.06 2.49
CA ILE A 118 -0.95 6.21 3.69
C ILE A 118 -1.70 6.90 4.86
N LEU A 119 -1.56 8.22 5.01
CA LEU A 119 -2.28 8.98 6.04
C LEU A 119 -3.77 9.09 5.72
N LYS A 120 -4.16 9.35 4.46
CA LYS A 120 -5.58 9.39 4.07
C LYS A 120 -6.27 8.06 4.33
N GLU A 121 -5.55 6.95 4.17
CA GLU A 121 -6.11 5.63 4.41
C GLU A 121 -6.21 5.33 5.90
N GLN A 122 -5.12 5.48 6.66
CA GLN A 122 -5.13 5.16 8.09
C GLN A 122 -6.03 6.08 8.92
N ASP A 123 -6.10 7.37 8.59
CA ASP A 123 -6.91 8.35 9.34
C ASP A 123 -8.32 8.56 8.73
N GLY A 124 -8.57 8.00 7.54
CA GLY A 124 -9.81 8.19 6.80
C GLY A 124 -10.47 6.88 6.39
N VAL A 125 -9.89 6.17 5.44
CA VAL A 125 -10.47 4.94 4.85
C VAL A 125 -10.64 3.84 5.89
N PHE A 126 -9.65 3.57 6.73
CA PHE A 126 -9.69 2.47 7.71
C PHE A 126 -10.75 2.73 8.80
N PRO A 127 -10.85 3.92 9.43
CA PRO A 127 -11.96 4.26 10.30
C PRO A 127 -13.32 4.19 9.63
N ALA A 128 -13.43 4.67 8.38
CA ALA A 128 -14.68 4.59 7.61
C ALA A 128 -15.06 3.13 7.36
N ALA A 129 -14.11 2.28 6.98
CA ALA A 129 -14.34 0.85 6.79
C ALA A 129 -14.86 0.19 8.07
N LEU A 130 -14.21 0.44 9.21
CA LEU A 130 -14.62 -0.10 10.51
C LEU A 130 -16.02 0.36 10.94
N ALA A 131 -16.45 1.55 10.52
CA ALA A 131 -17.75 2.10 10.86
C ALA A 131 -18.87 1.66 9.92
N HIS A 132 -18.57 1.39 8.65
CA HIS A 132 -19.57 1.19 7.59
C HIS A 132 -19.69 -0.24 7.09
N LEU A 133 -18.61 -1.03 7.07
CA LEU A 133 -18.64 -2.38 6.47
C LEU A 133 -19.33 -3.39 7.39
N GLY A 134 -20.24 -4.15 6.80
CA GLY A 134 -20.87 -5.33 7.38
C GLY A 134 -20.04 -6.60 7.23
N THR A 135 -20.53 -7.70 7.77
CA THR A 135 -19.83 -9.00 7.79
C THR A 135 -19.47 -9.51 6.40
N GLU A 136 -20.42 -9.48 5.45
CA GLU A 136 -20.19 -10.02 4.10
C GLU A 136 -19.10 -9.24 3.35
N GLU A 137 -18.99 -7.93 3.58
CA GLU A 137 -17.96 -7.09 2.97
C GLU A 137 -16.57 -7.40 3.57
N TRP A 138 -16.49 -7.60 4.89
CA TRP A 138 -15.25 -8.03 5.53
C TRP A 138 -14.81 -9.44 5.08
N GLU A 139 -15.75 -10.37 4.89
CA GLU A 139 -15.45 -11.68 4.32
C GLU A 139 -14.90 -11.57 2.89
N ALA A 140 -15.42 -10.64 2.08
CA ALA A 140 -14.89 -10.38 0.73
C ALA A 140 -13.47 -9.80 0.76
N VAL A 141 -13.17 -8.91 1.72
CA VAL A 141 -11.81 -8.39 1.98
C VAL A 141 -10.86 -9.53 2.36
N GLU A 142 -11.25 -10.38 3.31
CA GLU A 142 -10.43 -11.55 3.72
C GLU A 142 -10.20 -12.53 2.57
N ALA A 143 -11.24 -12.81 1.77
CA ALA A 143 -11.12 -13.67 0.60
C ALA A 143 -10.16 -13.08 -0.44
N THR A 144 -10.13 -11.76 -0.58
CA THR A 144 -9.16 -11.06 -1.44
C THR A 144 -7.76 -11.14 -0.88
N ARG A 145 -7.57 -10.87 0.42
CA ARG A 145 -6.29 -11.05 1.11
C ARG A 145 -5.74 -12.47 0.96
N ALA A 146 -6.57 -13.50 1.09
CA ALA A 146 -6.15 -14.89 0.94
C ALA A 146 -5.64 -15.22 -0.47
N ARG A 147 -6.14 -14.53 -1.51
CA ARG A 147 -5.68 -14.69 -2.90
C ARG A 147 -4.41 -13.88 -3.18
N ALA A 148 -4.38 -12.62 -2.76
CA ALA A 148 -3.26 -11.70 -2.97
C ALA A 148 -2.01 -12.13 -2.17
N GLY A 149 -2.23 -12.73 -1.00
CA GLY A 149 -1.18 -13.05 -0.04
C GLY A 149 -0.80 -11.85 0.84
N SER A 150 0.23 -12.05 1.68
CA SER A 150 0.86 -10.97 2.44
C SER A 150 2.35 -10.91 2.08
N PRO A 151 2.89 -9.73 1.79
CA PRO A 151 4.31 -9.54 1.49
C PRO A 151 5.17 -9.66 2.76
N LEU A 152 4.56 -9.55 3.94
CA LEU A 152 5.24 -9.61 5.22
C LEU A 152 5.11 -11.00 5.83
N VAL A 153 6.24 -11.56 6.28
CA VAL A 153 6.23 -12.80 7.06
C VAL A 153 5.59 -12.50 8.42
N ARG A 154 4.52 -13.20 8.76
CA ARG A 154 3.93 -13.11 10.12
C ARG A 154 5.02 -13.42 11.15
N PRO A 155 5.23 -12.57 12.18
CA PRO A 155 6.09 -12.93 13.28
C PRO A 155 5.61 -14.26 13.88
N ALA A 156 6.53 -15.18 14.15
CA ALA A 156 6.20 -16.35 14.95
C ALA A 156 5.73 -15.87 16.34
N ALA A 157 4.55 -16.35 16.75
CA ALA A 157 3.95 -16.04 18.04
C ALA A 157 4.77 -16.58 19.21
#